data_AF-A0AAV7YEM1-F1
#
_entry.id   AF-A0AAV7YEM1-F1
#
_cell.length_a   1.000
_cell.length_b   1.000
_cell.length_c   1.000
_cell.angle_alpha   90.00
_cell.angle_beta   90.00
_cell.angle_gamma   90.00
#
_symmetry.space_group_name_H-M   'P 1'
#
loop_
_entity.id
_entity.type
_entity.pdbx_description
1 polymer ?
#
loop_
_entity_poly.entity_id
_entity_poly.type
_entity_poly.pdbx_seq_one_letter_code
_entity_poly.pdbx_strand_id
1 'polypeptide(L)'
;MKYKLIKKARKKEWKKYYVDFIQLKDRITRIQSSNKQVRKDFDRKFFKGLKKNINKVNKFCIREERKLLKDTTTPIKVSQVEVLVQKHNQTGRFRKEAYRMELKEFFLDIQNLRGFIQINFLIFKDLLGKHKNKTRLKSAYGWVKKIAKQPFYSSTNTTKMIINTVIIYSQLYCKGDRKMALLELEEYAKENNVHPMELADKKKKNDYIAGVQEIWQMASNTIDQKEREEHQNNMEQKSKELEKKHSKKESKKRHHKKKKRKSKH
;
A
#
# COMPACT_ATOMS: atom_id res chain seq x y z
N MET A 1 -16.45 23.89 7.82
CA MET A 1 -17.04 22.77 7.04
C MET A 1 -16.17 21.49 6.91
N LYS A 2 -14.83 21.54 6.84
CA LYS A 2 -13.97 20.36 6.52
C LYS A 2 -14.05 19.13 7.47
N TYR A 3 -14.49 19.29 8.72
CA TYR A 3 -14.56 18.20 9.72
C TYR A 3 -15.88 17.38 9.71
N LYS A 4 -16.96 17.89 9.10
CA LYS A 4 -18.24 17.16 9.02
C LYS A 4 -18.16 15.98 8.05
N LEU A 5 -17.43 16.12 6.94
CA LEU A 5 -17.19 15.05 5.95
C LEU A 5 -16.33 13.92 6.53
N ILE A 6 -15.32 14.25 7.33
CA ILE A 6 -14.46 13.29 8.03
C ILE A 6 -15.25 12.43 9.05
N LYS A 7 -16.41 12.88 9.54
CA LYS A 7 -17.26 12.10 10.46
C LYS A 7 -18.10 11.04 9.75
N LYS A 8 -18.53 11.27 8.50
CA LYS A 8 -19.36 10.33 7.73
C LYS A 8 -18.55 9.17 7.13
N ALA A 9 -17.31 9.43 6.70
CA ALA A 9 -16.43 8.43 6.08
C ALA A 9 -15.69 7.49 7.08
N ARG A 10 -16.26 7.24 8.27
CA ARG A 10 -15.58 6.44 9.32
C ARG A 10 -16.30 5.11 9.50
N LYS A 11 -15.59 3.99 9.28
CA LYS A 11 -15.96 2.72 9.90
C LYS A 11 -16.10 2.95 11.42
N LYS A 12 -17.31 2.74 11.95
CA LYS A 12 -17.65 3.05 13.35
C LYS A 12 -16.70 2.36 14.33
N GLU A 13 -16.33 1.12 14.03
CA GLU A 13 -15.35 0.31 14.77
C GLU A 13 -13.94 0.93 14.85
N TRP A 14 -13.55 1.78 13.90
CA TRP A 14 -12.21 2.37 13.84
C TRP A 14 -12.09 3.67 14.62
N LYS A 15 -13.20 4.19 15.16
CA LYS A 15 -13.30 5.50 15.83
C LYS A 15 -12.22 5.72 16.90
N LYS A 16 -11.89 4.68 17.69
CA LYS A 16 -10.89 4.75 18.77
C LYS A 16 -9.43 4.91 18.30
N TYR A 17 -9.15 4.50 17.05
CA TYR A 17 -7.79 4.53 16.50
C TYR A 17 -7.45 5.85 15.79
N TYR A 18 -8.45 6.68 15.47
CA TYR A 18 -8.21 8.02 14.92
C TYR A 18 -7.43 8.91 15.91
N VAL A 19 -6.66 9.85 15.38
CA VAL A 19 -5.96 10.86 16.16
C VAL A 19 -6.94 11.60 17.08
N ASP A 20 -6.53 11.75 18.34
CA ASP A 20 -7.27 12.57 19.32
C ASP A 20 -7.06 14.06 19.04
N PHE A 21 -7.77 14.52 18.00
CA PHE A 21 -7.64 15.87 17.50
C PHE A 21 -8.10 16.92 18.52
N ILE A 22 -9.20 16.67 19.25
CA ILE A 22 -9.76 17.62 20.20
C ILE A 22 -8.75 17.86 21.32
N GLN A 23 -8.25 16.79 21.95
CA GLN A 23 -7.29 16.90 23.04
C GLN A 23 -5.98 17.59 22.61
N LEU A 24 -5.48 17.30 21.40
CA LEU A 24 -4.25 17.93 20.88
C LEU A 24 -4.49 19.39 20.47
N LYS A 25 -5.65 19.73 19.92
CA LYS A 25 -6.03 21.10 19.57
C LYS A 25 -6.17 21.96 20.82
N ASP A 26 -6.83 21.45 21.85
CA ASP A 26 -7.07 22.19 23.10
C ASP A 26 -5.76 22.49 23.84
N ARG A 27 -4.76 21.62 23.70
CA ARG A 27 -3.40 21.92 24.17
C ARG A 27 -2.85 23.14 23.43
N ILE A 28 -2.91 23.17 22.10
CA ILE A 28 -2.41 24.30 21.29
C ILE A 28 -3.11 25.62 21.64
N THR A 29 -4.41 25.61 21.89
CA THR A 29 -5.17 26.85 22.17
C THR A 29 -4.82 27.46 23.53
N ARG A 30 -4.48 26.65 24.53
CA ARG A 30 -4.11 27.09 25.89
C ARG A 30 -2.71 27.72 26.02
N ILE A 31 -1.97 27.86 24.92
CA ILE A 31 -0.69 28.59 24.93
C ILE A 31 -0.99 30.08 25.06
N GLN A 32 -0.79 30.64 26.26
CA GLN A 32 -0.91 32.08 26.54
C GLN A 32 0.36 32.71 27.13
N SER A 33 1.30 31.91 27.65
CA SER A 33 2.44 32.45 28.38
C SER A 33 3.56 32.97 27.45
N SER A 34 4.10 34.15 27.77
CA SER A 34 5.34 34.70 27.22
C SER A 34 6.59 34.01 27.80
N ASN A 35 6.45 33.27 28.90
CA ASN A 35 7.57 32.60 29.56
C ASN A 35 8.16 31.47 28.70
N LYS A 36 9.47 31.58 28.43
CA LYS A 36 10.24 30.64 27.60
C LYS A 36 10.22 29.20 28.15
N GLN A 37 10.26 29.02 29.47
CA GLN A 37 10.25 27.71 30.10
C GLN A 37 8.87 27.03 29.99
N VAL A 38 7.80 27.80 30.21
CA VAL A 38 6.42 27.33 30.05
C VAL A 38 6.16 26.89 28.60
N ARG A 39 6.72 27.62 27.61
CA ARG A 39 6.64 27.23 26.19
C ARG A 39 7.40 25.94 25.88
N LYS A 40 8.60 25.76 26.42
CA LYS A 40 9.35 24.50 26.25
C LYS A 40 8.60 23.31 26.83
N ASP A 41 8.02 23.45 28.01
CA ASP A 41 7.21 22.39 28.63
C ASP A 41 5.93 22.08 27.87
N PHE A 42 5.30 23.13 27.33
CA PHE A 42 4.18 22.99 26.43
C PHE A 42 4.55 22.16 25.19
N ASP A 43 5.63 22.53 24.49
CA ASP A 43 6.08 21.83 23.27
C ASP A 43 6.42 20.37 23.55
N ARG A 44 7.13 20.12 24.65
CA ARG A 44 7.45 18.76 25.11
C ARG A 44 6.17 17.94 25.29
N LYS A 45 5.15 18.50 25.96
CA LYS A 45 3.85 17.83 26.18
C LYS A 45 3.07 17.64 24.87
N PHE A 46 3.10 18.62 23.96
CA PHE A 46 2.45 18.53 22.65
C PHE A 46 3.07 17.43 21.78
N PHE A 47 4.38 17.45 21.59
CA PHE A 47 5.08 16.47 20.75
C PHE A 47 5.07 15.06 21.37
N LYS A 48 5.04 14.93 22.70
CA LYS A 48 4.80 13.64 23.38
C LYS A 48 3.40 13.09 23.04
N GLY A 49 2.37 13.94 23.07
CA GLY A 49 1.01 13.57 22.67
C GLY A 49 0.89 13.23 21.18
N LEU A 50 1.58 13.99 20.33
CA LEU A 50 1.65 13.74 18.89
C LEU A 50 2.30 12.38 18.61
N LYS A 51 3.45 12.08 19.22
CA LYS A 51 4.16 10.78 19.10
C LYS A 51 3.28 9.61 19.55
N LYS A 52 2.55 9.76 20.67
CA LYS A 52 1.59 8.73 21.14
C LYS A 52 0.52 8.45 20.09
N ASN A 53 -0.04 9.48 19.46
CA ASN A 53 -1.05 9.32 18.40
C ASN A 53 -0.46 8.73 17.11
N ILE A 54 0.75 9.12 16.71
CA ILE A 54 1.46 8.51 15.57
C ILE A 54 1.64 7.01 15.79
N ASN A 55 2.14 6.60 16.96
CA ASN A 55 2.32 5.19 17.29
C ASN A 55 1.00 4.42 17.30
N LYS A 56 -0.08 5.03 17.79
CA LYS A 56 -1.43 4.44 17.77
C LYS A 56 -1.91 4.18 16.35
N VAL A 57 -1.80 5.17 15.47
CA VAL A 57 -2.19 5.07 14.05
C VAL A 57 -1.32 4.03 13.34
N ASN A 58 0.00 4.05 13.55
CA ASN A 58 0.93 3.05 13.03
C ASN A 58 0.54 1.62 13.38
N LYS A 59 0.35 1.33 14.67
CA LYS A 59 -0.01 -0.01 15.13
C LYS A 59 -1.32 -0.48 14.52
N PHE A 60 -2.30 0.42 14.39
CA PHE A 60 -3.57 0.11 13.76
C PHE A 60 -3.39 -0.22 12.27
N CYS A 61 -2.74 0.67 11.50
CA CYS A 61 -2.56 0.45 10.07
C CYS A 61 -1.77 -0.84 9.77
N ILE A 62 -0.67 -1.10 10.49
CA ILE A 62 0.09 -2.34 10.33
C ILE A 62 -0.77 -3.58 10.63
N ARG A 63 -1.62 -3.52 11.66
CA ARG A 63 -2.51 -4.64 11.99
C ARG A 63 -3.54 -4.88 10.89
N GLU A 64 -4.21 -3.84 10.41
CA GLU A 64 -5.22 -3.98 9.35
C GLU A 64 -4.59 -4.35 8.01
N GLU A 65 -3.44 -3.79 7.64
CA GLU A 65 -2.68 -4.23 6.46
C GLU A 65 -2.32 -5.71 6.54
N ARG A 66 -1.88 -6.20 7.71
CA ARG A 66 -1.58 -7.63 7.90
C ARG A 66 -2.81 -8.52 7.81
N LYS A 67 -3.99 -8.05 8.25
CA LYS A 67 -5.24 -8.80 8.06
C LYS A 67 -5.57 -8.90 6.58
N LEU A 68 -5.58 -7.76 5.88
CA LEU A 68 -5.79 -7.73 4.44
C LEU A 68 -4.76 -8.58 3.69
N LEU A 69 -3.50 -8.59 4.11
CA LEU A 69 -2.48 -9.46 3.51
C LEU A 69 -2.70 -10.96 3.79
N LYS A 70 -3.22 -11.31 4.97
CA LYS A 70 -3.61 -12.68 5.27
C LYS A 70 -4.83 -13.08 4.46
N ASP A 71 -5.79 -12.19 4.31
CA ASP A 71 -6.95 -12.38 3.45
C ASP A 71 -6.52 -12.41 1.97
N THR A 72 -5.40 -11.80 1.57
CA THR A 72 -4.81 -11.98 0.22
C THR A 72 -4.18 -13.35 -0.02
N THR A 73 -4.15 -14.26 0.96
CA THR A 73 -3.90 -15.69 0.67
C THR A 73 -5.13 -16.37 0.05
N THR A 74 -6.28 -15.68 -0.01
CA THR A 74 -7.55 -16.18 -0.55
C THR A 74 -7.81 -15.82 -2.02
N PRO A 75 -7.49 -14.63 -2.56
CA PRO A 75 -7.46 -14.38 -3.99
C PRO A 75 -6.05 -14.68 -4.52
N ILE A 76 -5.83 -15.95 -4.82
CA ILE A 76 -5.19 -16.43 -6.05
C ILE A 76 -4.17 -15.44 -6.65
N LYS A 77 -2.87 -15.78 -6.58
CA LYS A 77 -1.83 -15.09 -7.37
C LYS A 77 -2.30 -14.99 -8.82
N VAL A 78 -2.11 -13.84 -9.49
CA VAL A 78 -2.53 -13.61 -10.90
C VAL A 78 -2.23 -14.81 -11.82
N SER A 79 -1.10 -15.49 -11.62
CA SER A 79 -0.69 -16.69 -12.36
C SER A 79 -1.56 -17.94 -12.15
N GLN A 80 -2.30 -18.02 -11.04
CA GLN A 80 -3.22 -19.11 -10.71
C GLN A 80 -4.67 -18.77 -11.13
N VAL A 81 -4.98 -17.50 -11.43
CA VAL A 81 -6.32 -17.07 -11.83
C VAL A 81 -6.68 -17.64 -13.20
N GLU A 82 -5.75 -17.58 -14.16
CA GLU A 82 -5.94 -18.18 -15.49
C GLU A 82 -6.10 -19.70 -15.42
N VAL A 83 -5.30 -20.36 -14.58
CA VAL A 83 -5.38 -21.81 -14.36
C VAL A 83 -6.70 -22.21 -13.70
N LEU A 84 -7.18 -21.44 -12.72
CA LEU A 84 -8.45 -21.71 -12.04
C LEU A 84 -9.66 -21.43 -12.94
N VAL A 85 -9.63 -20.38 -13.77
CA VAL A 85 -10.68 -20.11 -14.77
C VAL A 85 -10.75 -21.25 -15.80
N GLN A 86 -9.60 -21.73 -16.27
CA GLN A 86 -9.55 -22.81 -17.25
C GLN A 86 -9.93 -24.18 -16.67
N LYS A 87 -9.41 -24.55 -15.50
CA LYS A 87 -9.74 -25.83 -14.84
C LYS A 87 -11.19 -25.90 -14.36
N HIS A 88 -11.78 -24.79 -13.91
CA HIS A 88 -13.09 -24.84 -13.24
C HIS A 88 -14.30 -24.64 -14.14
N ASN A 89 -14.13 -24.05 -15.33
CA ASN A 89 -15.15 -24.11 -16.39
C ASN A 89 -15.54 -25.56 -16.72
N GLN A 90 -14.70 -26.55 -16.37
CA GLN A 90 -14.97 -27.98 -16.54
C GLN A 90 -15.74 -28.63 -15.36
N THR A 91 -15.83 -27.98 -14.18
CA THR A 91 -16.36 -28.62 -12.95
C THR A 91 -17.67 -28.02 -12.44
N GLY A 92 -18.15 -26.90 -13.00
CA GLY A 92 -19.46 -26.29 -12.68
C GLY A 92 -19.66 -25.75 -11.26
N ARG A 93 -18.68 -25.90 -10.35
CA ARG A 93 -18.82 -25.55 -8.92
C ARG A 93 -18.38 -24.14 -8.54
N PHE A 94 -17.85 -23.35 -9.47
CA PHE A 94 -17.41 -21.98 -9.18
C PHE A 94 -18.60 -21.01 -9.22
N ARG A 95 -19.02 -20.50 -8.06
CA ARG A 95 -19.98 -19.39 -7.98
C ARG A 95 -19.27 -18.09 -8.36
N LYS A 96 -19.17 -17.84 -9.66
CA LYS A 96 -18.51 -16.66 -10.23
C LYS A 96 -18.96 -15.35 -9.58
N GLU A 97 -20.22 -15.27 -9.20
CA GLU A 97 -20.78 -14.10 -8.51
C GLU A 97 -20.32 -13.97 -7.05
N ALA A 98 -20.17 -15.07 -6.31
CA ALA A 98 -19.68 -15.02 -4.92
C ALA A 98 -18.24 -14.48 -4.86
N TYR A 99 -17.38 -14.93 -5.78
CA TYR A 99 -16.01 -14.43 -5.88
C TYR A 99 -15.94 -12.97 -6.39
N ARG A 100 -16.89 -12.56 -7.23
CA ARG A 100 -17.01 -11.16 -7.66
C ARG A 100 -17.29 -10.26 -6.47
N MET A 101 -18.21 -10.68 -5.61
CA MET A 101 -18.57 -9.97 -4.39
C MET A 101 -17.41 -9.94 -3.40
N GLU A 102 -16.69 -11.04 -3.21
CA GLU A 102 -15.51 -11.09 -2.33
C GLU A 102 -14.42 -10.10 -2.77
N LEU A 103 -14.12 -9.99 -4.07
CA LEU A 103 -13.17 -9.00 -4.59
C LEU A 103 -13.65 -7.56 -4.39
N LYS A 104 -14.95 -7.31 -4.55
CA LYS A 104 -15.57 -6.00 -4.31
C LYS A 104 -15.49 -5.60 -2.84
N GLU A 105 -15.79 -6.53 -1.92
CA GLU A 105 -15.67 -6.33 -0.47
C GLU A 105 -14.22 -6.12 -0.05
N PHE A 106 -13.29 -6.91 -0.59
CA PHE A 106 -11.87 -6.73 -0.34
C PHE A 106 -11.36 -5.36 -0.82
N PHE A 107 -11.77 -4.93 -2.02
CA PHE A 107 -11.48 -3.58 -2.52
C PHE A 107 -12.01 -2.50 -1.57
N LEU A 108 -13.25 -2.67 -1.08
CA LEU A 108 -13.88 -1.77 -0.14
C LEU A 108 -13.06 -1.62 1.15
N ASP A 109 -12.54 -2.72 1.69
CA ASP A 109 -11.72 -2.71 2.90
C ASP A 109 -10.38 -2.01 2.70
N ILE A 110 -9.73 -2.20 1.56
CA ILE A 110 -8.51 -1.47 1.23
C ILE A 110 -8.78 0.04 1.11
N GLN A 111 -9.88 0.43 0.47
CA GLN A 111 -10.26 1.83 0.34
C GLN A 111 -10.58 2.47 1.69
N ASN A 112 -11.25 1.73 2.58
CA ASN A 112 -11.47 2.17 3.95
C ASN A 112 -10.14 2.44 4.67
N LEU A 113 -9.20 1.51 4.60
CA LEU A 113 -7.88 1.65 5.22
C LEU A 113 -7.10 2.83 4.64
N ARG A 114 -7.15 3.01 3.31
CA ARG A 114 -6.56 4.16 2.63
C ARG A 114 -7.18 5.48 3.11
N GLY A 115 -8.51 5.55 3.20
CA GLY A 115 -9.22 6.72 3.73
C GLY A 115 -8.85 7.01 5.18
N PHE A 116 -8.70 5.98 6.02
CA PHE A 116 -8.23 6.12 7.39
C PHE A 116 -6.82 6.73 7.45
N ILE A 117 -5.87 6.21 6.66
CA ILE A 117 -4.50 6.74 6.57
C ILE A 117 -4.51 8.22 6.18
N GLN A 118 -5.27 8.57 5.14
CA GLN A 118 -5.38 9.94 4.62
C GLN A 118 -5.95 10.90 5.65
N ILE A 119 -7.07 10.54 6.30
CA ILE A 119 -7.71 11.37 7.31
C ILE A 119 -6.73 11.66 8.46
N ASN A 120 -6.04 10.62 8.96
CA ASN A 120 -5.12 10.80 10.08
C ASN A 120 -3.89 11.65 9.68
N PHE A 121 -3.36 11.46 8.47
CA PHE A 121 -2.28 12.30 7.94
C PHE A 121 -2.70 13.77 7.85
N LEU A 122 -3.89 14.06 7.31
CA LEU A 122 -4.41 15.42 7.23
C LEU A 122 -4.63 16.04 8.61
N ILE A 123 -5.12 15.27 9.58
CA ILE A 123 -5.26 15.72 10.97
C ILE A 123 -3.89 16.08 11.56
N PHE A 124 -2.87 15.25 11.36
CA PHE A 124 -1.51 15.56 11.81
C PHE A 124 -0.96 16.83 11.16
N LYS A 125 -1.17 17.01 9.85
CA LYS A 125 -0.76 18.22 9.12
C LYS A 125 -1.46 19.47 9.66
N ASP A 126 -2.76 19.40 9.95
CA ASP A 126 -3.53 20.51 10.52
C ASP A 126 -3.07 20.85 11.94
N LEU A 127 -2.82 19.85 12.79
CA LEU A 127 -2.30 20.05 14.14
C LEU A 127 -0.92 20.71 14.14
N LEU A 128 -0.02 20.26 13.26
CA LEU A 128 1.31 20.85 13.10
C LEU A 128 1.24 22.28 12.55
N GLY A 129 0.34 22.55 11.59
CA GLY A 129 0.09 23.90 11.08
C GLY A 129 -0.42 24.85 12.16
N LYS A 130 -1.37 24.40 12.99
CA LYS A 130 -1.90 25.16 14.14
C LYS A 130 -0.83 25.43 15.19
N HIS A 131 -0.05 24.41 15.54
CA HIS A 131 1.06 24.55 16.47
C HIS A 131 2.08 25.57 15.96
N LYS A 132 2.49 25.48 14.69
CA LYS A 132 3.38 26.45 14.05
C LYS A 132 2.82 27.87 14.12
N ASN A 133 1.57 28.07 13.76
CA ASN A 133 0.97 29.42 13.73
C ASN A 133 0.89 30.03 15.13
N LYS A 134 0.59 29.23 16.15
CA LYS A 134 0.47 29.71 17.53
C LYS A 134 1.82 29.95 18.20
N THR A 135 2.82 29.12 17.93
CA THR A 135 4.14 29.19 18.58
C THR A 135 5.20 29.95 17.77
N ARG A 136 4.97 30.15 16.46
CA ARG A 136 5.95 30.61 15.46
C ARG A 136 7.21 29.75 15.36
N LEU A 137 7.22 28.54 15.94
CA LEU A 137 8.36 27.65 15.92
C LEU A 137 8.42 26.83 14.63
N LYS A 138 9.62 26.78 14.03
CA LYS A 138 9.87 26.00 12.80
C LYS A 138 9.94 24.49 13.03
N SER A 139 10.02 24.03 14.28
CA SER A 139 10.14 22.62 14.66
C SER A 139 9.01 21.74 14.10
N ALA A 140 7.83 22.31 13.86
CA ALA A 140 6.69 21.63 13.24
C ALA A 140 6.98 21.07 11.82
N TYR A 141 7.85 21.72 11.03
CA TYR A 141 8.20 21.25 9.68
C TYR A 141 8.96 19.93 9.70
N GLY A 142 9.88 19.76 10.66
CA GLY A 142 10.62 18.51 10.83
C GLY A 142 9.69 17.34 11.14
N TRP A 143 8.58 17.59 11.84
CA TRP A 143 7.60 16.57 12.17
C TRP A 143 6.75 16.13 11.00
N VAL A 144 6.38 17.01 10.07
CA VAL A 144 5.65 16.60 8.85
C VAL A 144 6.48 15.59 8.06
N LYS A 145 7.78 15.87 7.85
CA LYS A 145 8.70 14.93 7.19
C LYS A 145 8.81 13.60 7.95
N LYS A 146 8.89 13.65 9.29
CA LYS A 146 8.93 12.43 10.13
C LYS A 146 7.66 11.60 10.03
N ILE A 147 6.49 12.24 9.92
CA ILE A 147 5.20 11.58 9.77
C ILE A 147 5.06 10.94 8.38
N ALA A 148 5.52 11.63 7.33
CA ALA A 148 5.54 11.08 5.98
C ALA A 148 6.47 9.85 5.84
N LYS A 149 7.47 9.72 6.70
CA LYS A 149 8.35 8.54 6.75
C LYS A 149 7.79 7.39 7.62
N GLN A 150 6.59 7.53 8.18
CA GLN A 150 6.02 6.48 9.03
C GLN A 150 5.46 5.34 8.18
N PRO A 151 5.54 4.08 8.65
CA PRO A 151 5.02 2.92 7.94
C PRO A 151 3.56 3.05 7.51
N PHE A 152 2.71 3.66 8.35
CA PHE A 152 1.30 3.86 8.00
C PHE A 152 1.07 4.77 6.78
N TYR A 153 2.04 5.62 6.44
CA TYR A 153 1.95 6.58 5.34
C TYR A 153 2.74 6.14 4.12
N SER A 154 3.78 5.31 4.27
CA SER A 154 4.54 4.74 3.14
C SER A 154 3.73 3.67 2.42
N SER A 155 2.54 4.03 1.94
CA SER A 155 1.40 3.22 1.52
C SER A 155 1.63 2.30 0.30
N THR A 156 2.84 1.79 0.11
CA THR A 156 3.19 0.85 -0.95
C THR A 156 2.32 -0.39 -0.89
N ASN A 157 1.91 -0.84 0.30
CA ASN A 157 1.12 -2.06 0.44
C ASN A 157 -0.33 -1.87 0.00
N THR A 158 -1.02 -0.84 0.49
CA THR A 158 -2.43 -0.58 0.12
C THR A 158 -2.58 -0.21 -1.36
N THR A 159 -1.64 0.55 -1.93
CA THR A 159 -1.62 0.83 -3.38
C THR A 159 -1.42 -0.45 -4.19
N LYS A 160 -0.48 -1.33 -3.80
CA LYS A 160 -0.27 -2.63 -4.47
C LYS A 160 -1.49 -3.53 -4.37
N MET A 161 -2.14 -3.59 -3.21
CA MET A 161 -3.38 -4.35 -3.04
C MET A 161 -4.47 -3.86 -4.00
N ILE A 162 -4.69 -2.54 -4.09
CA ILE A 162 -5.66 -1.96 -5.05
C ILE A 162 -5.34 -2.39 -6.47
N ILE A 163 -4.08 -2.23 -6.90
CA ILE A 163 -3.65 -2.59 -8.27
C ILE A 163 -3.91 -4.07 -8.54
N ASN A 164 -3.50 -4.95 -7.62
CA ASN A 164 -3.67 -6.38 -7.77
C ASN A 164 -5.15 -6.78 -7.83
N THR A 165 -5.99 -6.21 -6.96
CA THR A 165 -7.44 -6.46 -6.99
C THR A 165 -8.06 -6.00 -8.31
N VAL A 166 -7.68 -4.83 -8.83
CA VAL A 166 -8.16 -4.33 -10.13
C VAL A 166 -7.73 -5.24 -11.27
N ILE A 167 -6.48 -5.72 -11.27
CA ILE A 167 -5.98 -6.65 -12.30
C ILE A 167 -6.76 -7.96 -12.28
N ILE A 168 -6.92 -8.56 -11.09
CA ILE A 168 -7.65 -9.83 -10.93
C ILE A 168 -9.10 -9.65 -11.36
N TYR A 169 -9.75 -8.58 -10.91
CA TYR A 169 -11.14 -8.28 -11.26
C TYR A 169 -11.30 -8.04 -12.77
N SER A 170 -10.38 -7.29 -13.39
CA SER A 170 -10.45 -7.01 -14.83
C SER A 170 -10.31 -8.27 -15.67
N GLN A 171 -9.40 -9.18 -15.31
CA GLN A 171 -9.21 -10.45 -16.00
C GLN A 171 -10.44 -11.35 -15.91
N LEU A 172 -11.08 -11.41 -14.75
CA LEU A 172 -12.19 -12.33 -14.49
C LEU A 172 -13.56 -11.83 -15.00
N TYR A 173 -13.79 -10.52 -14.94
CA TYR A 173 -15.12 -9.94 -15.11
C TYR A 173 -15.20 -8.89 -16.22
N CYS A 174 -14.08 -8.25 -16.59
CA CYS A 174 -14.08 -7.14 -17.56
C CYS A 174 -13.26 -7.43 -18.82
N LYS A 175 -13.00 -8.72 -19.14
CA LYS A 175 -12.23 -9.13 -20.34
C LYS A 175 -10.85 -8.46 -20.45
N GLY A 176 -10.22 -8.18 -19.31
CA GLY A 176 -8.94 -7.49 -19.22
C GLY A 176 -9.02 -5.95 -19.20
N ASP A 177 -10.18 -5.34 -19.39
CA ASP A 177 -10.35 -3.88 -19.32
C ASP A 177 -10.24 -3.38 -17.88
N ARG A 178 -9.06 -2.82 -17.56
CA ARG A 178 -8.74 -2.29 -16.22
C ARG A 178 -9.53 -1.02 -15.90
N LYS A 179 -9.91 -0.23 -16.91
CA LYS A 179 -10.67 1.02 -16.70
C LYS A 179 -12.10 0.69 -16.29
N MET A 180 -12.73 -0.26 -16.98
CA MET A 180 -14.07 -0.75 -16.62
C MET A 180 -14.08 -1.44 -15.25
N ALA A 181 -13.07 -2.27 -14.96
CA ALA A 181 -12.92 -2.88 -13.64
C ALA A 181 -12.83 -1.86 -12.51
N LEU A 182 -12.00 -0.82 -12.70
CA LEU A 182 -11.87 0.24 -11.71
C LEU A 182 -13.19 1.01 -11.52
N LEU A 183 -13.90 1.31 -12.61
CA LEU A 183 -15.19 1.99 -12.54
C LEU A 183 -16.22 1.19 -11.74
N GLU A 184 -16.38 -0.10 -12.02
CA GLU A 184 -17.31 -0.97 -11.27
C GLU A 184 -16.94 -1.07 -9.79
N LEU A 185 -15.65 -1.21 -9.47
CA LEU A 185 -15.17 -1.29 -8.09
C LEU A 185 -15.37 0.04 -7.35
N GLU A 186 -15.14 1.17 -8.01
CA GLU A 186 -15.39 2.50 -7.44
C GLU A 186 -16.87 2.81 -7.27
N GLU A 187 -17.72 2.39 -8.20
CA GLU A 187 -19.18 2.53 -8.10
C GLU A 187 -19.70 1.74 -6.90
N TYR A 188 -19.29 0.48 -6.77
CA TYR A 188 -19.60 -0.34 -5.60
C TYR A 188 -19.12 0.30 -4.28
N ALA A 189 -17.92 0.88 -4.28
CA ALA A 189 -17.41 1.59 -3.10
C ALA A 189 -18.26 2.83 -2.75
N LYS A 190 -18.73 3.59 -3.75
CA LYS A 190 -19.62 4.74 -3.55
C LYS A 190 -20.96 4.33 -2.97
N GLU A 191 -21.60 3.30 -3.53
CA GLU A 191 -22.87 2.74 -3.03
C GLU A 191 -22.76 2.34 -1.55
N ASN A 192 -21.60 1.82 -1.15
CA ASN A 192 -21.30 1.41 0.22
C ASN A 192 -20.75 2.55 1.11
N ASN A 193 -20.91 3.81 0.71
CA ASN A 193 -20.48 5.01 1.44
C ASN A 193 -18.96 5.10 1.71
N VAL A 194 -18.15 4.38 0.95
CA VAL A 194 -16.70 4.44 0.97
C VAL A 194 -16.23 5.31 -0.19
N HIS A 195 -16.33 6.62 0.02
CA HIS A 195 -15.79 7.56 -0.96
C HIS A 195 -14.26 7.62 -0.86
N PRO A 196 -13.52 7.49 -1.98
CA PRO A 196 -12.16 8.02 -2.02
C PRO A 196 -12.26 9.48 -1.60
N MET A 197 -11.49 9.89 -0.60
CA MET A 197 -11.64 11.18 0.06
C MET A 197 -11.60 12.31 -0.98
N GLU A 198 -12.76 12.83 -1.38
CA GLU A 198 -12.84 13.99 -2.25
C GLU A 198 -12.37 15.19 -1.43
N LEU A 199 -11.10 15.55 -1.64
CA LEU A 199 -10.52 16.75 -1.08
C LEU A 199 -11.34 17.94 -1.61
N ALA A 200 -12.10 18.58 -0.73
CA ALA A 200 -12.98 19.72 -1.01
C ALA A 200 -12.28 20.98 -1.58
N ASP A 201 -10.98 20.91 -1.89
CA ASP A 201 -10.23 21.96 -2.60
C ASP A 201 -9.74 21.37 -3.93
N LYS A 202 -10.23 21.88 -5.09
CA LYS A 202 -9.75 21.47 -6.44
C LYS A 202 -8.22 21.48 -6.56
N LYS A 203 -7.56 22.45 -5.92
CA LYS A 203 -6.09 22.56 -5.86
C LYS A 203 -5.44 21.40 -5.10
N LYS A 204 -6.05 20.93 -4.01
CA LYS A 204 -5.56 19.75 -3.25
C LYS A 204 -5.94 18.43 -3.92
N LYS A 205 -7.03 18.39 -4.69
CA LYS A 205 -7.37 17.25 -5.57
C LYS A 205 -6.30 17.08 -6.65
N ASN A 206 -5.79 18.17 -7.23
CA ASN A 206 -4.68 18.12 -8.18
C ASN A 206 -3.36 17.73 -7.53
N ASP A 207 -2.99 18.31 -6.37
CA ASP A 207 -1.79 17.87 -5.62
C ASP A 207 -1.88 16.40 -5.17
N TYR A 208 -3.10 15.93 -4.89
CA TYR A 208 -3.39 14.54 -4.54
C TYR A 208 -3.32 13.61 -5.74
N ILE A 209 -3.90 13.98 -6.88
CA ILE A 209 -3.82 13.21 -8.13
C ILE A 209 -2.36 13.15 -8.59
N ALA A 210 -1.63 14.27 -8.54
CA ALA A 210 -0.20 14.32 -8.85
C ALA A 210 0.63 13.45 -7.90
N GLY A 211 0.39 13.54 -6.57
CA GLY A 211 1.10 12.71 -5.61
C GLY A 211 0.74 11.22 -5.70
N VAL A 212 -0.50 10.88 -6.01
CA VAL A 212 -0.93 9.50 -6.26
C VAL A 212 -0.38 8.99 -7.58
N GLN A 213 -0.35 9.80 -8.64
CA GLN A 213 0.27 9.47 -9.92
C GLN A 213 1.79 9.30 -9.77
N GLU A 214 2.50 10.15 -9.04
CA GLU A 214 3.91 9.95 -8.72
C GLU A 214 4.14 8.66 -7.94
N ILE A 215 3.32 8.36 -6.93
CA ILE A 215 3.41 7.09 -6.19
C ILE A 215 3.09 5.90 -7.09
N TRP A 216 2.14 6.03 -8.02
CA TRP A 216 1.78 5.00 -8.98
C TRP A 216 2.90 4.77 -10.00
N GLN A 217 3.50 5.84 -10.51
CA GLN A 217 4.66 5.81 -11.42
C GLN A 217 5.87 5.19 -10.71
N MET A 218 6.16 5.60 -9.47
CA MET A 218 7.26 5.04 -8.67
C MET A 218 7.01 3.57 -8.35
N ALA A 219 5.77 3.18 -8.01
CA ALA A 219 5.42 1.80 -7.72
C ALA A 219 5.51 0.92 -8.97
N SER A 220 4.99 1.37 -10.11
CA SER A 220 5.13 0.66 -11.40
C SER A 220 6.60 0.53 -11.79
N ASN A 221 7.39 1.60 -11.70
CA ASN A 221 8.81 1.54 -12.01
C ASN A 221 9.57 0.59 -11.08
N THR A 222 9.21 0.53 -9.79
CA THR A 222 9.84 -0.38 -8.82
C THR A 222 9.45 -1.84 -9.06
N ILE A 223 8.22 -2.10 -9.51
CA ILE A 223 7.75 -3.45 -9.88
C ILE A 223 8.46 -3.90 -11.16
N ASP A 224 8.50 -3.05 -12.18
CA ASP A 224 9.20 -3.30 -13.44
C ASP A 224 10.71 -3.52 -13.22
N GLN A 225 11.33 -2.83 -12.26
CA GLN A 225 12.74 -3.05 -11.90
C GLN A 225 12.94 -4.42 -11.25
N LYS A 226 12.08 -4.80 -10.30
CA LYS A 226 12.17 -6.09 -9.62
C LYS A 226 11.92 -7.26 -10.57
N GLU A 227 10.96 -7.14 -11.48
CA GLU A 227 10.69 -8.18 -12.48
C GLU A 227 11.86 -8.34 -13.47
N ARG A 228 12.54 -7.24 -13.84
CA ARG A 228 13.78 -7.29 -14.64
C ARG A 228 14.93 -7.95 -13.90
N GLU A 229 15.13 -7.61 -12.63
CA GLU A 229 16.16 -8.23 -11.78
C GLU A 229 15.92 -9.73 -11.61
N GLU A 230 14.67 -10.15 -11.40
CA GLU A 230 14.29 -11.55 -11.26
C GLU A 230 14.47 -12.33 -12.56
N HIS A 231 14.12 -11.73 -13.71
CA HIS A 231 14.36 -12.29 -15.03
C HIS A 231 15.86 -12.43 -15.34
N GLN A 232 16.67 -11.43 -14.99
CA GLN A 232 18.11 -11.44 -15.20
C GLN A 232 18.80 -12.52 -14.34
N ASN A 233 18.40 -12.67 -13.08
CA ASN A 233 18.88 -13.73 -12.20
C ASN A 233 18.54 -15.13 -12.75
N ASN A 234 17.33 -15.32 -13.29
CA ASN A 234 16.92 -16.59 -13.90
C ASN A 234 17.71 -16.91 -15.18
N MET A 235 18.02 -15.91 -16.01
CA MET A 235 18.86 -16.08 -17.20
C MET A 235 20.29 -16.45 -16.82
N GLU A 236 20.83 -15.83 -15.78
CA GLU A 236 22.18 -16.11 -15.30
C GLU A 236 22.31 -17.51 -14.70
N GLN A 237 21.29 -17.98 -13.97
CA GLN A 237 21.21 -19.36 -13.49
C GLN A 237 21.16 -20.37 -14.64
N LYS A 238 20.32 -20.12 -15.67
CA LYS A 238 20.25 -20.98 -16.86
C LYS A 238 21.58 -21.05 -17.61
N SER A 239 22.30 -19.94 -17.73
CA SER A 239 23.63 -19.90 -18.37
C SER A 239 24.64 -20.78 -17.59
N LYS A 240 24.71 -20.61 -16.26
CA LYS A 240 25.59 -21.41 -15.39
C LYS A 240 25.27 -22.90 -15.45
N GLU A 241 24.00 -23.28 -15.61
CA GLU A 241 23.62 -24.69 -15.82
C GLU A 241 24.07 -25.25 -17.17
N LEU A 242 23.98 -24.45 -18.24
CA LEU A 242 24.42 -24.85 -19.58
C LEU A 242 25.95 -25.02 -19.64
N GLU A 243 26.71 -24.13 -19.01
CA GLU A 243 28.17 -24.25 -18.88
C GLU A 243 28.58 -25.51 -18.12
N LYS A 244 27.91 -25.82 -17.00
CA LYS A 244 28.13 -27.08 -16.25
C LYS A 244 27.81 -28.31 -17.10
N LYS A 245 26.77 -28.27 -17.94
CA LYS A 245 26.43 -29.37 -18.86
C LYS A 245 27.47 -29.53 -19.97
N HIS A 246 28.03 -28.45 -20.50
CA HIS A 246 29.10 -28.49 -21.51
C HIS A 246 30.41 -29.02 -20.93
N SER A 247 30.84 -28.55 -19.76
CA SER A 247 32.03 -29.04 -19.05
C SER A 247 31.96 -30.55 -18.74
N LYS A 248 30.78 -31.06 -18.36
CA LYS A 248 30.53 -32.51 -18.17
C LYS A 248 30.56 -33.30 -19.48
N LYS A 249 30.17 -32.72 -20.62
CA LYS A 249 30.25 -33.38 -21.93
C LYS A 249 31.69 -33.43 -22.47
N GLU A 250 32.49 -32.38 -22.24
CA GLU A 250 33.89 -32.35 -22.67
C GLU A 250 34.77 -33.30 -21.85
N SER A 251 34.57 -33.37 -20.53
CA SER A 251 35.26 -34.34 -19.66
C SER A 251 34.95 -35.79 -20.06
N LYS A 252 33.70 -36.10 -20.43
CA LYS A 252 33.32 -37.42 -20.99
C LYS A 252 33.99 -37.72 -22.34
N LYS A 253 34.07 -36.73 -23.26
CA LYS A 253 34.77 -36.89 -24.55
C LYS A 253 36.28 -37.12 -24.38
N ARG A 254 36.93 -36.46 -23.41
CA ARG A 254 38.36 -36.65 -23.10
C ARG A 254 38.67 -38.03 -22.51
N HIS A 255 37.78 -38.58 -21.68
CA HIS A 255 37.94 -39.96 -21.18
C HIS A 255 37.74 -41.04 -22.25
N HIS A 256 36.86 -40.81 -23.23
CA HIS A 256 36.65 -41.78 -24.31
C HIS A 256 37.84 -41.82 -25.30
N LYS A 257 38.50 -40.67 -25.56
CA LYS A 257 39.74 -40.62 -26.35
C LYS A 257 40.94 -41.32 -25.67
N LYS A 258 41.03 -41.30 -24.34
CA LYS A 258 42.09 -42.03 -23.60
C LYS A 258 41.89 -43.55 -23.61
N LYS A 259 40.64 -44.06 -23.59
CA LYS A 259 40.38 -45.51 -23.66
C LYS A 259 40.67 -46.10 -25.05
N LYS A 260 40.44 -45.37 -26.15
CA LYS A 260 40.76 -45.84 -27.52
C LYS A 260 42.27 -45.92 -27.84
N ARG A 261 43.14 -45.29 -27.04
CA ARG A 261 44.60 -45.39 -27.21
C ARG A 261 45.24 -46.58 -26.50
N LYS A 262 44.50 -47.30 -25.64
CA LYS A 262 45.00 -48.48 -24.92
C LYS A 262 44.60 -49.83 -25.53
N SER A 263 43.88 -49.85 -26.66
CA SER A 263 43.48 -51.08 -27.36
C SER A 263 44.24 -51.34 -28.66
N LYS A 264 45.47 -50.81 -28.78
CA LYS A 264 46.36 -50.99 -29.94
C LYS A 264 47.73 -51.57 -29.57
N HIS A 265 47.83 -52.18 -28.40
CA HIS A 265 48.90 -53.11 -28.07
C HIS A 265 48.28 -54.43 -27.69
#